data_AF-A0A0A0KYG0-F1
#
_entry.id   AF-A0A0A0KYG0-F1
#
_cell.length_a   1.000
_cell.length_b   1.000
_cell.length_c   1.000
_cell.angle_alpha   90.00
_cell.angle_beta   90.00
_cell.angle_gamma   90.00
#
_symmetry.space_group_name_H-M   'P 1'
#
loop_
_entity.id
_entity.type
_entity.pdbx_description
1 polymer ?
#
loop_
_entity_poly.entity_id
_entity_poly.type
_entity_poly.pdbx_seq_one_letter_code
_entity_poly.pdbx_strand_id
1 'polypeptide(L)'
;MASSNHINSTAFGGDVLDSAKLGLSSSASFKAARKKPNVAAPPISRAGSDVDDIITLLHGSDPVRVELNRLENEVRDKERELGEALAEVKSLKNSERLKEKGVEELTDELKKVDEKLKATEALLESKNLEIKKINDEKKAALAAQFAAEATLRRVHAAQKDDEMPPIEAIIAPLEAELKLARLEVAKLQDDNRALDRLTKSKEAALLEAERTVQIALAKASLVDDLQNKNQELMKQIEICQEENKILDRLHRQKVAEVEKLMQTVRELEEAVLAGGAAANAVRDYQRKVQEMSEERRTLEREVARAKVTANRVATVVANEWKDANDKVMPVKQWLEERRFFQVCHGI
;
A
#
# COMPACT_ATOMS: atom_id res chain seq x y z
N MET A 1 3.10 -95.78 31.24
CA MET A 1 2.18 -95.91 30.10
C MET A 1 2.31 -94.67 29.24
N ALA A 2 2.61 -94.88 27.96
CA ALA A 2 2.83 -93.86 26.96
C ALA A 2 1.50 -93.42 26.28
N SER A 3 1.47 -92.18 25.81
CA SER A 3 0.69 -91.58 24.68
C SER A 3 0.55 -90.09 25.01
N SER A 4 1.24 -89.12 24.41
CA SER A 4 1.50 -88.75 23.01
C SER A 4 0.30 -88.13 22.28
N ASN A 5 0.55 -86.91 21.77
CA ASN A 5 -0.09 -86.15 20.68
C ASN A 5 -1.36 -85.34 21.04
N HIS A 6 -1.60 -84.10 20.55
CA HIS A 6 -0.87 -83.20 19.65
C HIS A 6 -1.56 -81.80 19.62
N ILE A 7 -0.74 -80.74 19.46
CA ILE A 7 -0.82 -79.61 18.49
C ILE A 7 -1.96 -78.55 18.55
N ASN A 8 -1.55 -77.29 18.77
CA ASN A 8 -1.63 -76.09 17.88
C ASN A 8 -1.28 -74.85 18.75
N SER A 9 -0.22 -74.05 18.59
CA SER A 9 0.51 -73.45 17.46
C SER A 9 -0.28 -72.42 16.65
N THR A 10 0.00 -71.14 16.90
CA THR A 10 0.07 -70.08 15.89
C THR A 10 1.02 -68.99 16.39
N ALA A 11 2.24 -69.03 15.88
CA ALA A 11 3.21 -67.94 15.88
C ALA A 11 2.98 -67.07 14.63
N PHE A 12 3.17 -65.76 14.76
CA PHE A 12 3.37 -64.86 13.62
C PHE A 12 4.79 -64.30 13.73
N GLY A 13 5.66 -64.76 12.84
CA GLY A 13 6.97 -64.17 12.57
C GLY A 13 6.91 -63.22 11.38
N GLY A 14 8.02 -62.53 11.13
CA GLY A 14 8.23 -61.76 9.90
C GLY A 14 9.41 -60.82 9.97
N ASP A 15 10.58 -61.32 9.59
CA ASP A 15 11.76 -60.57 9.16
C ASP A 15 11.41 -59.57 8.03
N VAL A 16 12.13 -58.44 7.96
CA VAL A 16 12.20 -57.63 6.75
C VAL A 16 13.66 -57.39 6.37
N LEU A 17 14.02 -58.05 5.27
CA LEU A 17 15.24 -57.91 4.51
C LEU A 17 15.14 -56.74 3.52
N ASP A 18 16.32 -56.29 3.14
CA ASP A 18 16.67 -55.20 2.24
C ASP A 18 16.25 -55.42 0.76
N SER A 19 16.21 -54.29 0.03
CA SER A 19 16.43 -54.14 -1.42
C SER A 19 15.26 -53.85 -2.39
N ALA A 20 15.55 -52.84 -3.23
CA ALA A 20 15.17 -52.63 -4.64
C ALA A 20 13.91 -51.80 -5.01
N LYS A 21 14.15 -50.52 -5.29
CA LYS A 21 14.19 -49.91 -6.64
C LYS A 21 12.99 -50.09 -7.59
N LEU A 22 12.20 -49.03 -7.76
CA LEU A 22 11.51 -48.57 -9.00
C LEU A 22 11.27 -47.04 -8.82
N GLY A 23 11.49 -46.10 -9.74
CA GLY A 23 11.70 -46.15 -11.19
C GLY A 23 10.60 -45.37 -11.91
N LEU A 24 10.99 -44.26 -12.58
CA LEU A 24 10.26 -43.47 -13.60
C LEU A 24 9.30 -42.38 -13.04
N SER A 25 9.16 -41.17 -13.60
CA SER A 25 9.39 -40.70 -14.98
C SER A 25 9.60 -39.16 -15.04
N SER A 26 10.67 -38.76 -15.72
CA SER A 26 10.81 -37.68 -16.72
C SER A 26 10.03 -36.36 -16.67
N SER A 27 10.82 -35.30 -16.87
CA SER A 27 10.63 -34.19 -17.84
C SER A 27 9.84 -32.93 -17.41
N ALA A 28 10.57 -31.82 -17.25
CA ALA A 28 10.45 -30.65 -18.14
C ALA A 28 11.61 -29.66 -17.93
N SER A 29 12.58 -29.70 -18.84
CA SER A 29 13.56 -28.62 -19.04
C SER A 29 12.86 -27.40 -19.63
N PHE A 30 12.89 -26.26 -18.95
CA PHE A 30 12.50 -24.99 -19.54
C PHE A 30 13.58 -24.52 -20.52
N LYS A 31 13.35 -24.80 -21.81
CA LYS A 31 14.06 -24.16 -22.93
C LYS A 31 13.69 -22.68 -22.95
N ALA A 32 14.66 -21.80 -22.68
CA ALA A 32 14.56 -20.39 -23.01
C ALA A 32 14.44 -20.24 -24.54
N ALA A 33 13.27 -19.80 -24.98
CA ALA A 33 12.96 -19.57 -26.38
C ALA A 33 13.78 -18.38 -26.92
N ARG A 34 14.58 -18.64 -27.94
CA ARG A 34 15.15 -17.61 -28.83
C ARG A 34 14.01 -16.84 -29.48
N LYS A 35 13.85 -15.55 -29.17
CA LYS A 35 13.12 -14.61 -30.04
C LYS A 35 14.08 -14.14 -31.14
N LYS A 36 13.77 -14.53 -32.38
CA LYS A 36 14.24 -13.84 -33.58
C LYS A 36 13.45 -12.52 -33.71
N PRO A 37 14.06 -11.37 -34.06
CA PRO A 37 13.33 -10.29 -34.68
C PRO A 37 13.25 -10.51 -36.19
N ASN A 38 12.07 -10.20 -36.71
CA ASN A 38 11.66 -10.34 -38.10
C ASN A 38 12.28 -9.21 -38.94
N VAL A 39 12.69 -9.54 -40.16
CA VAL A 39 13.12 -8.60 -41.21
C VAL A 39 11.92 -8.20 -42.05
N ALA A 40 11.63 -6.90 -42.13
CA ALA A 40 10.87 -6.15 -43.15
C ALA A 40 10.83 -4.68 -42.68
N ALA A 41 11.10 -3.60 -43.42
CA ALA A 41 11.39 -3.29 -44.82
C ALA A 41 12.09 -1.88 -44.84
N PRO A 42 12.38 -1.23 -45.98
CA PRO A 42 13.52 -0.33 -46.18
C PRO A 42 13.35 1.09 -45.58
N PRO A 43 14.44 1.85 -45.37
CA PRO A 43 14.35 3.25 -45.01
C PRO A 43 13.86 4.05 -46.23
N ILE A 44 12.73 4.72 -46.06
CA ILE A 44 12.28 5.77 -46.98
C ILE A 44 13.23 6.95 -46.80
N SER A 45 13.93 7.27 -47.88
CA SER A 45 14.76 8.47 -48.03
C SER A 45 13.98 9.72 -47.60
N ARG A 46 14.36 10.31 -46.46
CA ARG A 46 14.11 11.73 -46.20
C ARG A 46 15.39 12.47 -46.55
N ALA A 47 15.45 12.93 -47.80
CA ALA A 47 16.43 13.89 -48.29
C ALA A 47 16.22 15.25 -47.59
N GLY A 48 16.61 15.32 -46.32
CA GLY A 48 16.49 16.50 -45.48
C GLY A 48 17.42 16.54 -44.26
N SER A 49 18.14 15.45 -43.91
CA SER A 49 19.07 15.47 -42.76
C SER A 49 20.45 16.03 -43.08
N ASP A 50 20.86 16.04 -44.36
CA ASP A 50 22.21 16.46 -44.74
C ASP A 50 22.51 17.93 -44.41
N VAL A 51 21.49 18.80 -44.28
CA VAL A 51 21.68 20.20 -43.89
C VAL A 51 21.87 20.35 -42.37
N ASP A 52 21.16 19.56 -41.57
CA ASP A 52 21.28 19.57 -40.11
C ASP A 52 22.56 18.85 -39.63
N ASP A 53 23.03 17.85 -40.37
CA ASP A 53 24.27 17.12 -40.12
C ASP A 53 25.51 17.96 -40.45
N ILE A 54 25.47 18.80 -41.49
CA ILE A 54 26.55 19.74 -41.83
C ILE A 54 26.65 20.88 -40.81
N ILE A 55 25.52 21.41 -40.31
CA ILE A 55 25.52 22.46 -39.27
C ILE A 55 26.02 21.93 -37.93
N THR A 56 25.73 20.66 -37.62
CA THR A 56 26.19 19.96 -36.41
C THR A 56 27.69 19.65 -36.41
N LEU A 57 28.29 19.43 -37.58
CA LEU A 57 29.72 19.13 -37.71
C LEU A 57 30.60 20.39 -37.62
N LEU A 58 30.05 21.56 -37.98
CA LEU A 58 30.79 22.83 -38.05
C LEU A 58 30.66 23.72 -36.81
N HIS A 59 29.60 23.57 -36.02
CA HIS A 59 29.45 24.20 -34.71
C HIS A 59 29.09 23.09 -33.73
N GLY A 60 29.94 22.86 -32.72
CA GLY A 60 29.84 21.75 -31.78
C GLY A 60 28.38 21.41 -31.42
N SER A 61 28.05 20.12 -31.48
CA SER A 61 26.71 19.54 -31.32
C SER A 61 25.76 20.39 -30.48
N ASP A 62 24.56 20.65 -31.00
CA ASP A 62 23.48 21.33 -30.28
C ASP A 62 23.36 20.75 -28.84
N PRO A 63 23.68 21.54 -27.81
CA PRO A 63 23.70 21.08 -26.43
C PRO A 63 22.33 20.55 -25.97
N VAL A 64 21.24 21.07 -26.54
CA VAL A 64 19.87 20.59 -26.24
C VAL A 64 19.69 19.16 -26.74
N ARG A 65 20.13 18.87 -27.97
CA ARG A 65 20.03 17.53 -28.57
C ARG A 65 20.90 16.50 -27.84
N VAL A 66 22.07 16.89 -27.34
CA VAL A 66 22.94 16.01 -26.55
C VAL A 66 22.29 15.67 -25.21
N GLU A 67 21.74 16.67 -24.51
CA GLU A 67 21.05 16.44 -23.24
C GLU A 67 19.76 15.62 -23.44
N LEU A 68 19.01 15.86 -24.52
CA LEU A 68 17.83 15.05 -24.86
C LEU A 68 18.21 13.58 -25.04
N ASN A 69 19.28 13.28 -25.78
CA ASN A 69 19.78 11.91 -25.94
C ASN A 69 20.27 11.31 -24.61
N ARG A 70 20.89 12.10 -23.73
CA ARG A 70 21.31 11.66 -22.40
C ARG A 70 20.09 11.24 -21.58
N LEU A 71 19.09 12.10 -21.53
CA LEU A 71 17.83 11.86 -20.81
C LEU A 71 17.05 10.68 -21.39
N GLU A 72 17.01 10.52 -22.72
CA GLU A 72 16.37 9.35 -23.35
C GLU A 72 17.07 8.03 -23.03
N ASN A 73 18.40 8.03 -22.93
CA ASN A 73 19.15 6.85 -22.46
C ASN A 73 18.86 6.60 -20.98
N GLU A 74 18.88 7.65 -20.15
CA GLU A 74 18.61 7.56 -18.71
C GLU A 74 17.18 7.01 -18.44
N VAL A 75 16.19 7.46 -19.21
CA VAL A 75 14.82 6.91 -19.14
C VAL A 75 14.79 5.43 -19.52
N ARG A 76 15.46 5.02 -20.62
CA ARG A 76 15.51 3.61 -21.02
C ARG A 76 16.21 2.72 -20.00
N ASP A 77 17.26 3.20 -19.37
CA ASP A 77 17.95 2.47 -18.31
C ASP A 77 17.06 2.36 -17.07
N LYS A 78 16.36 3.44 -16.69
CA LYS A 78 15.37 3.43 -15.60
C LYS A 78 14.18 2.50 -15.89
N GLU A 79 13.71 2.42 -17.13
CA GLU A 79 12.67 1.48 -17.55
C GLU A 79 13.14 0.02 -17.41
N ARG A 80 14.42 -0.26 -17.70
CA ARG A 80 15.02 -1.58 -17.50
C ARG A 80 15.16 -1.94 -16.03
N GLU A 81 15.70 -1.02 -15.22
CA GLU A 81 15.81 -1.18 -13.76
C GLU A 81 14.42 -1.43 -13.14
N LEU A 82 13.39 -0.68 -13.57
CA LEU A 82 12.02 -0.88 -13.13
C LEU A 82 11.49 -2.27 -13.52
N GLY A 83 11.79 -2.74 -14.74
CA GLY A 83 11.41 -4.09 -15.19
C GLY A 83 12.07 -5.19 -14.36
N GLU A 84 13.35 -5.05 -14.02
CA GLU A 84 14.09 -5.98 -13.16
C GLU A 84 13.54 -5.98 -11.73
N ALA A 85 13.30 -4.81 -11.15
CA ALA A 85 12.68 -4.67 -9.83
C ALA A 85 11.28 -5.30 -9.77
N LEU A 86 10.45 -5.12 -10.80
CA LEU A 86 9.13 -5.75 -10.88
C LEU A 86 9.21 -7.28 -10.98
N ALA A 87 10.19 -7.81 -11.73
CA ALA A 87 10.44 -9.24 -11.81
C ALA A 87 10.90 -9.81 -10.46
N GLU A 88 11.78 -9.10 -9.76
CA GLU A 88 12.24 -9.45 -8.42
C GLU A 88 11.09 -9.45 -7.41
N VAL A 89 10.27 -8.39 -7.38
CA VAL A 89 9.06 -8.31 -6.52
C VAL A 89 8.14 -9.51 -6.77
N LYS A 90 7.92 -9.90 -8.03
CA LYS A 90 7.09 -11.06 -8.35
C LYS A 90 7.71 -12.38 -7.87
N SER A 91 9.02 -12.52 -8.00
CA SER A 91 9.76 -13.68 -7.50
C SER A 91 9.67 -13.78 -5.97
N LEU A 92 9.91 -12.66 -5.28
CA LEU A 92 9.83 -12.57 -3.82
C LEU A 92 8.44 -12.91 -3.31
N LYS A 93 7.37 -12.38 -3.93
CA LYS A 93 5.99 -12.73 -3.57
C LYS A 93 5.69 -14.22 -3.71
N ASN A 94 6.21 -14.87 -4.75
CA ASN A 94 6.05 -16.32 -4.92
C ASN A 94 6.84 -17.11 -3.87
N SER A 95 8.04 -16.66 -3.52
CA SER A 95 8.86 -17.26 -2.46
C SER A 95 8.21 -17.11 -1.09
N GLU A 96 7.68 -15.93 -0.77
CA GLU A 96 6.93 -15.65 0.45
C GLU A 96 5.73 -16.57 0.58
N ARG A 97 4.92 -16.71 -0.47
CA ARG A 97 3.77 -17.64 -0.48
C ARG A 97 4.16 -19.11 -0.25
N LEU A 98 5.32 -19.54 -0.75
CA LEU A 98 5.82 -20.90 -0.50
C LEU A 98 6.29 -21.06 0.96
N LYS A 99 6.90 -20.03 1.53
CA LYS A 99 7.29 -20.02 2.95
C LYS A 99 6.06 -20.03 3.86
N GLU A 100 5.05 -19.22 3.57
CA GLU A 100 3.77 -19.20 4.31
C GLU A 100 3.13 -20.59 4.33
N LYS A 101 3.04 -21.25 3.17
CA LYS A 101 2.55 -22.63 3.09
C LYS A 101 3.36 -23.60 3.94
N GLY A 102 4.69 -23.51 3.89
CA GLY A 102 5.55 -24.34 4.74
C GLY A 102 5.33 -24.08 6.23
N VAL A 103 5.06 -22.83 6.62
CA VAL A 103 4.73 -22.47 8.00
C VAL A 103 3.36 -23.02 8.40
N GLU A 104 2.35 -22.94 7.54
CA GLU A 104 1.03 -23.55 7.78
C GLU A 104 1.14 -25.06 7.99
N GLU A 105 1.83 -25.77 7.09
CA GLU A 105 2.03 -27.22 7.17
C GLU A 105 2.76 -27.63 8.46
N LEU A 106 3.87 -26.96 8.80
CA LEU A 106 4.60 -27.21 10.05
C LEU A 106 3.77 -26.89 11.29
N THR A 107 2.92 -25.87 11.24
CA THR A 107 2.02 -25.50 12.34
C THR A 107 0.98 -26.59 12.58
N ASP A 108 0.43 -27.19 11.52
CA ASP A 108 -0.54 -28.27 11.64
C ASP A 108 0.10 -29.58 12.10
N GLU A 109 1.32 -29.88 11.66
CA GLU A 109 2.11 -31.00 12.20
C GLU A 109 2.42 -30.80 13.69
N LEU A 110 2.80 -29.58 14.09
CA LEU A 110 3.06 -29.25 15.48
C LEU A 110 1.82 -29.45 16.37
N LYS A 111 0.65 -28.97 15.94
CA LYS A 111 -0.62 -29.21 16.65
C LYS A 111 -0.90 -30.70 16.81
N LYS A 112 -0.71 -31.49 15.75
CA LYS A 112 -0.95 -32.94 15.78
C LYS A 112 0.00 -33.67 16.74
N VAL A 113 1.26 -33.22 16.82
CA VAL A 113 2.23 -33.79 17.78
C VAL A 113 1.90 -33.37 19.21
N ASP A 114 1.49 -32.12 19.44
CA ASP A 114 1.07 -31.61 20.74
C ASP A 114 -0.17 -32.37 21.28
N GLU A 115 -1.16 -32.62 20.44
CA GLU A 115 -2.33 -33.43 20.79
C GLU A 115 -1.96 -34.87 21.17
N LYS A 116 -1.04 -35.49 20.41
CA LYS A 116 -0.51 -36.82 20.74
C LYS A 116 0.25 -36.82 22.06
N LEU A 117 1.07 -35.79 22.30
CA LEU A 117 1.83 -35.64 23.54
C LEU A 117 0.89 -35.57 24.73
N LYS A 118 -0.10 -34.68 24.70
CA LYS A 118 -1.13 -34.54 25.75
C LYS A 118 -1.88 -35.85 26.00
N ALA A 119 -2.23 -36.59 24.95
CA ALA A 119 -2.87 -37.89 25.09
C ALA A 119 -1.95 -38.93 25.76
N THR A 120 -0.67 -38.95 25.40
CA THR A 120 0.31 -39.86 26.03
C THR A 120 0.61 -39.48 27.48
N GLU A 121 0.67 -38.19 27.81
CA GLU A 121 0.85 -37.70 29.17
C GLU A 121 -0.32 -38.10 30.06
N ALA A 122 -1.56 -37.91 29.60
CA ALA A 122 -2.76 -38.32 30.33
C ALA A 122 -2.80 -39.85 30.56
N LEU A 123 -2.39 -40.64 29.57
CA LEU A 123 -2.30 -42.10 29.72
C LEU A 123 -1.22 -42.51 30.72
N LEU A 124 -0.07 -41.83 30.71
CA LEU A 124 1.03 -42.09 31.63
C LEU A 124 0.64 -41.73 33.07
N GLU A 125 -0.06 -40.61 33.27
CA GLU A 125 -0.58 -40.21 34.58
C GLU A 125 -1.62 -41.20 35.12
N SER A 126 -2.54 -41.66 34.27
CA SER A 126 -3.49 -42.73 34.60
C SER A 126 -2.78 -44.02 35.03
N LYS A 127 -1.76 -44.44 34.29
CA LYS A 127 -0.95 -45.63 34.63
C LYS A 127 -0.19 -45.47 35.94
N ASN A 128 0.34 -44.29 36.24
CA ASN A 128 1.00 -44.02 37.52
C ASN A 128 0.03 -44.13 38.71
N LEU A 129 -1.21 -43.65 38.56
CA LEU A 129 -2.25 -43.81 39.58
C LEU A 129 -2.62 -45.28 39.78
N GLU A 130 -2.73 -46.05 38.70
CA GLU A 130 -2.98 -47.49 38.73
C GLU A 130 -1.86 -48.25 39.46
N ILE A 131 -0.58 -47.94 39.16
CA ILE A 131 0.58 -48.52 39.86
C ILE A 131 0.54 -48.23 41.35
N LYS A 132 0.22 -46.98 41.74
CA LYS A 132 0.12 -46.60 43.16
C LYS A 132 -0.96 -47.41 43.86
N LYS A 133 -2.14 -47.54 43.24
CA LYS A 133 -3.25 -48.34 43.76
C LYS A 133 -2.85 -49.80 43.96
N ILE A 134 -2.25 -50.44 42.95
CA ILE A 134 -1.79 -51.84 43.03
C ILE A 134 -0.72 -52.00 44.14
N ASN A 135 0.18 -51.03 44.30
CA ASN A 135 1.20 -51.10 45.34
C ASN A 135 0.61 -51.00 46.75
N ASP A 136 -0.38 -50.13 46.94
CA ASP A 136 -1.07 -49.98 48.23
C ASP A 136 -1.91 -51.23 48.53
N GLU A 137 -2.59 -51.79 47.54
CA GLU A 137 -3.29 -53.09 47.64
C GLU A 137 -2.33 -54.24 47.98
N LYS A 138 -1.16 -54.31 47.34
CA LYS A 138 -0.12 -55.31 47.63
C LYS A 138 0.37 -55.20 49.08
N LYS A 139 0.62 -53.99 49.58
CA LYS A 139 1.03 -53.77 50.97
C LYS A 139 -0.06 -54.22 51.94
N ALA A 140 -1.32 -53.88 51.66
CA ALA A 140 -2.46 -54.30 52.47
C ALA A 140 -2.61 -55.84 52.47
N ALA A 141 -2.47 -56.49 51.31
CA ALA A 141 -2.53 -57.95 51.18
C ALA A 141 -1.39 -58.64 51.95
N LEU A 142 -0.16 -58.11 51.89
CA LEU A 142 0.97 -58.63 52.67
C LEU A 142 0.74 -58.47 54.17
N ALA A 143 0.23 -57.32 54.62
CA ALA A 143 -0.10 -57.11 56.03
C ALA A 143 -1.18 -58.09 56.50
N ALA A 144 -2.23 -58.31 55.70
CA ALA A 144 -3.28 -59.29 55.98
C ALA A 144 -2.72 -60.72 56.03
N GLN A 145 -1.80 -61.07 55.13
CA GLN A 145 -1.13 -62.37 55.13
C GLN A 145 -0.33 -62.59 56.43
N PHE A 146 0.49 -61.62 56.85
CA PHE A 146 1.25 -61.71 58.10
C PHE A 146 0.33 -61.83 59.32
N ALA A 147 -0.79 -61.09 59.36
CA ALA A 147 -1.77 -61.18 60.43
C ALA A 147 -2.46 -62.56 60.48
N ALA A 148 -2.83 -63.12 59.32
CA ALA A 148 -3.40 -64.46 59.22
C ALA A 148 -2.40 -65.54 59.65
N GLU A 149 -1.14 -65.44 59.23
CA GLU A 149 -0.10 -66.39 59.59
C GLU A 149 0.24 -66.33 61.09
N ALA A 150 0.26 -65.14 61.69
CA ALA A 150 0.40 -64.97 63.14
C ALA A 150 -0.78 -65.57 63.91
N THR A 151 -1.98 -65.50 63.36
CA THR A 151 -3.18 -66.11 63.95
C THR A 151 -3.12 -67.64 63.86
N LEU A 152 -2.72 -68.19 62.71
CA LEU A 152 -2.45 -69.62 62.55
C LEU A 152 -1.39 -70.12 63.54
N ARG A 153 -0.26 -69.42 63.69
CA ARG A 153 0.77 -69.78 64.68
C ARG A 153 0.20 -69.81 66.11
N ARG A 154 -0.64 -68.84 66.48
CA ARG A 154 -1.32 -68.81 67.79
C ARG A 154 -2.29 -69.98 67.98
N VAL A 155 -3.11 -70.30 66.97
CA VAL A 155 -4.05 -71.44 67.02
C VAL A 155 -3.31 -72.77 67.07
N HIS A 156 -2.27 -72.96 66.25
CA HIS A 156 -1.46 -74.18 66.25
C HIS A 156 -0.68 -74.37 67.58
N ALA A 157 -0.25 -73.29 68.23
CA ALA A 157 0.35 -73.36 69.57
C ALA A 157 -0.69 -73.69 70.65
N ALA A 158 -1.89 -73.08 70.56
CA ALA A 158 -3.01 -73.36 71.47
C ALA A 158 -3.57 -74.79 71.35
N GLN A 159 -3.37 -75.46 70.20
CA GLN A 159 -3.75 -76.86 69.99
C GLN A 159 -2.79 -77.88 70.65
N LYS A 160 -1.66 -77.45 71.26
CA LYS A 160 -0.69 -78.36 71.90
C LYS A 160 -0.75 -78.42 73.43
N ASP A 161 -1.52 -77.56 74.08
CA ASP A 161 -1.75 -77.59 75.53
C ASP A 161 -3.23 -77.90 75.80
N ASP A 162 -3.55 -79.18 76.04
CA ASP A 162 -4.89 -79.66 76.42
C ASP A 162 -5.18 -79.40 77.92
N GLU A 163 -5.05 -78.14 78.35
CA GLU A 163 -5.82 -77.63 79.47
C GLU A 163 -6.57 -76.40 78.98
N MET A 164 -7.87 -76.57 78.74
CA MET A 164 -8.77 -75.48 78.37
C MET A 164 -8.62 -74.38 79.43
N PRO A 165 -8.06 -73.20 79.07
CA PRO A 165 -7.83 -72.16 80.04
C PRO A 165 -9.18 -71.68 80.59
N PRO A 166 -9.23 -71.25 81.86
CA PRO A 166 -10.44 -70.72 82.46
C PRO A 166 -11.03 -69.62 81.58
N ILE A 167 -12.36 -69.61 81.45
CA ILE A 167 -13.12 -68.77 80.52
C ILE A 167 -12.73 -67.28 80.62
N GLU A 168 -12.38 -66.79 81.80
CA GLU A 168 -11.90 -65.42 82.01
C GLU A 168 -10.63 -65.08 81.22
N ALA A 169 -9.72 -66.03 81.03
CA ALA A 169 -8.49 -65.82 80.25
C ALA A 169 -8.76 -65.67 78.74
N ILE A 170 -9.91 -66.16 78.26
CA ILE A 170 -10.38 -66.01 76.87
C ILE A 170 -11.21 -64.73 76.72
N ILE A 171 -12.02 -64.39 77.72
CA ILE A 171 -12.91 -63.22 77.69
C ILE A 171 -12.12 -61.91 77.82
N ALA A 172 -11.14 -61.82 78.72
CA ALA A 172 -10.45 -60.55 79.01
C ALA A 172 -9.74 -59.91 77.79
N PRO A 173 -9.05 -60.66 76.91
CA PRO A 173 -8.51 -60.11 75.66
C PRO A 173 -9.60 -59.58 74.71
N LEU A 174 -10.71 -60.30 74.57
CA LEU A 174 -11.84 -59.89 73.70
C LEU A 174 -12.53 -58.63 74.23
N GLU A 175 -12.66 -58.48 75.55
CA GLU A 175 -13.17 -57.27 76.18
C GLU A 175 -12.23 -56.07 75.96
N ALA A 176 -10.91 -56.28 76.01
CA ALA A 176 -9.92 -55.25 75.71
C ALA A 176 -9.95 -54.85 74.22
N GLU A 177 -10.04 -55.82 73.30
CA GLU A 177 -10.21 -55.58 71.86
C GLU A 177 -11.50 -54.82 71.55
N LEU A 178 -12.63 -55.20 72.18
CA LEU A 178 -13.90 -54.48 72.06
C LEU A 178 -13.77 -53.02 72.53
N LYS A 179 -13.03 -52.78 73.62
CA LYS A 179 -12.80 -51.44 74.17
C LYS A 179 -11.93 -50.60 73.23
N LEU A 180 -10.90 -51.18 72.63
CA LEU A 180 -10.08 -50.54 71.61
C LEU A 180 -10.88 -50.22 70.34
N ALA A 181 -11.68 -51.18 69.86
CA ALA A 181 -12.56 -50.98 68.70
C ALA A 181 -13.56 -49.84 68.93
N ARG A 182 -14.13 -49.71 70.14
CA ARG A 182 -15.02 -48.59 70.51
C ARG A 182 -14.29 -47.24 70.48
N LEU A 183 -13.04 -47.18 70.95
CA LEU A 183 -12.23 -45.96 70.88
C LEU A 183 -11.89 -45.59 69.44
N GLU A 184 -11.58 -46.58 68.60
CA GLU A 184 -11.31 -46.37 67.18
C GLU A 184 -12.55 -45.87 66.45
N VAL A 185 -13.73 -46.43 66.71
CA VAL A 185 -15.01 -45.93 66.17
C VAL A 185 -15.27 -44.48 66.58
N ALA A 186 -15.00 -44.11 67.84
CA ALA A 186 -15.15 -42.73 68.29
C ALA A 186 -14.20 -41.77 67.56
N LYS A 187 -12.94 -42.17 67.37
CA LYS A 187 -11.95 -41.39 66.61
C LYS A 187 -12.38 -41.21 65.15
N LEU A 188 -12.82 -42.29 64.51
CA LEU A 188 -13.32 -42.25 63.13
C LEU A 188 -14.55 -41.33 62.99
N GLN A 189 -15.43 -41.29 63.99
CA GLN A 189 -16.57 -40.36 63.98
C GLN A 189 -16.13 -38.89 64.03
N ASP A 190 -15.13 -38.57 64.84
CA ASP A 190 -14.59 -37.21 64.93
C ASP A 190 -13.84 -36.80 63.66
N ASP A 191 -13.07 -37.71 63.07
CA ASP A 191 -12.41 -37.52 61.77
C ASP A 191 -13.45 -37.27 60.67
N ASN A 192 -14.56 -38.02 60.65
CA ASN A 192 -15.63 -37.84 59.65
C ASN A 192 -16.30 -36.46 59.79
N ARG A 193 -16.55 -35.99 61.02
CA ARG A 193 -17.04 -34.63 61.27
C ARG A 193 -16.03 -33.56 60.86
N ALA A 194 -14.73 -33.80 61.01
CA ALA A 194 -13.69 -32.88 60.55
C ALA A 194 -13.66 -32.81 59.02
N LEU A 195 -13.79 -33.95 58.34
CA LEU A 195 -13.91 -34.01 56.88
C LEU A 195 -15.14 -33.23 56.39
N ASP A 196 -16.31 -33.40 57.02
CA ASP A 196 -17.52 -32.64 56.64
C ASP A 196 -17.33 -31.13 56.73
N ARG A 197 -16.66 -30.65 57.79
CA ARG A 197 -16.34 -29.21 57.94
C ARG A 197 -15.36 -28.74 56.87
N LEU A 198 -14.36 -29.55 56.56
CA LEU A 198 -13.38 -29.24 55.52
C LEU A 198 -14.04 -29.18 54.14
N THR A 199 -14.94 -30.12 53.83
CA THR A 199 -15.69 -30.15 52.57
C THR A 199 -16.52 -28.88 52.41
N LYS A 200 -17.29 -28.49 53.43
CA LYS A 200 -18.08 -27.24 53.40
C LYS A 200 -17.21 -25.99 53.22
N SER A 201 -16.05 -25.96 53.89
CA SER A 201 -15.10 -24.86 53.74
C SER A 201 -14.53 -24.77 52.31
N LYS A 202 -14.17 -25.92 51.72
CA LYS A 202 -13.68 -25.98 50.33
C LYS A 202 -14.76 -25.59 49.32
N GLU A 203 -16.00 -26.03 49.51
CA GLU A 203 -17.13 -25.64 48.67
C GLU A 203 -17.36 -24.12 48.71
N ALA A 204 -17.30 -23.52 49.90
CA ALA A 204 -17.42 -22.07 50.05
C ALA A 204 -16.29 -21.32 49.33
N ALA A 205 -15.04 -21.77 49.47
CA ALA A 205 -13.89 -21.19 48.78
C ALA A 205 -13.99 -21.35 47.24
N LEU A 206 -14.53 -22.47 46.77
CA LEU A 206 -14.72 -22.73 45.34
C LEU A 206 -15.78 -21.79 44.74
N LEU A 207 -16.88 -21.55 45.46
CA LEU A 207 -17.89 -20.55 45.06
C LEU A 207 -17.34 -19.12 45.02
N GLU A 208 -16.44 -18.76 45.95
CA GLU A 208 -15.79 -17.45 45.95
C GLU A 208 -14.79 -17.28 44.79
N ALA A 209 -14.03 -18.33 44.49
CA ALA A 209 -13.16 -18.38 43.32
C ALA A 209 -13.96 -18.26 42.02
N GLU A 210 -15.10 -18.95 41.91
CA GLU A 210 -15.98 -18.87 40.75
C GLU A 210 -16.52 -17.45 40.53
N ARG A 211 -16.98 -16.77 41.59
CA ARG A 211 -17.40 -15.35 41.49
C ARG A 211 -16.26 -14.45 41.02
N THR A 212 -15.05 -14.69 41.52
CA THR A 212 -13.86 -13.92 41.11
C THR A 212 -13.56 -14.11 39.62
N VAL A 213 -13.64 -15.35 39.12
CA VAL A 213 -13.47 -15.66 37.70
C VAL A 213 -14.56 -14.99 36.85
N GLN A 214 -15.82 -15.04 37.27
CA GLN A 214 -16.92 -14.38 36.55
C GLN A 214 -16.71 -12.87 36.44
N ILE A 215 -16.28 -12.22 37.53
CA ILE A 215 -15.94 -10.79 37.52
C ILE A 215 -14.77 -10.51 36.58
N ALA A 216 -13.73 -11.35 36.59
CA ALA A 216 -12.58 -11.21 35.70
C ALA A 216 -12.97 -11.36 34.22
N LEU A 217 -13.84 -12.31 33.89
CA LEU A 217 -14.37 -12.51 32.53
C LEU A 217 -15.18 -11.30 32.06
N ALA A 218 -16.05 -10.74 32.91
CA ALA A 218 -16.79 -9.53 32.58
C ALA A 218 -15.87 -8.33 32.32
N LYS A 219 -14.81 -8.18 33.12
CA LYS A 219 -13.79 -7.14 32.90
C LYS A 219 -13.00 -7.36 31.61
N ALA A 220 -12.64 -8.60 31.29
CA ALA A 220 -11.95 -8.93 30.05
C ALA A 220 -12.80 -8.57 28.81
N SER A 221 -14.08 -8.93 28.81
CA SER A 221 -15.01 -8.56 27.73
C SER A 221 -15.11 -7.04 27.54
N LEU A 222 -15.16 -6.28 28.64
CA LEU A 222 -15.19 -4.82 28.55
C LEU A 222 -13.88 -4.24 27.96
N VAL A 223 -12.74 -4.83 28.30
CA VAL A 223 -11.45 -4.42 27.74
C VAL A 223 -11.42 -4.70 26.24
N ASP A 224 -11.93 -5.84 25.79
CA ASP A 224 -12.02 -6.19 24.36
C ASP A 224 -12.91 -5.19 23.60
N ASP A 225 -14.08 -4.83 24.16
CA ASP A 225 -14.96 -3.81 23.57
C ASP A 225 -14.29 -2.44 23.45
N LEU A 226 -13.54 -2.03 24.48
CA LEU A 226 -12.77 -0.78 24.47
C LEU A 226 -11.62 -0.82 23.47
N GLN A 227 -10.93 -1.96 23.33
CA GLN A 227 -9.89 -2.13 22.32
C GLN A 227 -10.47 -2.03 20.90
N ASN A 228 -11.61 -2.67 20.64
CA ASN A 228 -12.32 -2.57 19.37
C ASN A 228 -12.69 -1.12 19.06
N LYS A 229 -13.23 -0.40 20.05
CA LYS A 229 -13.57 1.02 19.90
C LYS A 229 -12.35 1.90 19.65
N ASN A 230 -11.23 1.62 20.33
CA ASN A 230 -9.98 2.34 20.09
C ASN A 230 -9.43 2.11 18.69
N GLN A 231 -9.48 0.87 18.17
CA GLN A 231 -9.07 0.58 16.80
C GLN A 231 -9.93 1.34 15.77
N GLU A 232 -11.24 1.43 15.99
CA GLU A 232 -12.14 2.19 15.12
C GLU A 232 -11.83 3.71 15.17
N LEU A 233 -11.59 4.26 16.36
CA LEU A 233 -11.18 5.66 16.51
C LEU A 233 -9.85 5.95 15.80
N MET A 234 -8.88 5.03 15.85
CA MET A 234 -7.62 5.21 15.10
C MET A 234 -7.87 5.28 13.59
N LYS A 235 -8.72 4.39 13.04
CA LYS A 235 -9.10 4.43 11.62
C LYS A 235 -9.78 5.76 11.26
N GLN A 236 -10.66 6.27 12.12
CA GLN A 236 -11.30 7.57 11.90
C GLN A 236 -10.27 8.71 11.90
N ILE A 237 -9.27 8.68 12.79
CA ILE A 237 -8.19 9.67 12.80
C ILE A 237 -7.39 9.60 11.50
N GLU A 238 -7.07 8.40 11.00
CA GLU A 238 -6.36 8.23 9.72
C GLU A 238 -7.16 8.79 8.55
N ILE A 239 -8.47 8.54 8.50
CA ILE A 239 -9.37 9.09 7.48
C ILE A 239 -9.37 10.62 7.55
N CYS A 240 -9.60 11.20 8.74
CA CYS A 240 -9.59 12.65 8.93
C CYS A 240 -8.24 13.28 8.53
N GLN A 241 -7.12 12.61 8.78
CA GLN A 241 -5.80 13.08 8.35
C GLN A 241 -5.67 13.08 6.83
N GLU A 242 -6.14 12.04 6.14
CA GLU A 242 -6.10 11.98 4.68
C GLU A 242 -7.05 12.99 4.02
N GLU A 243 -8.25 13.18 4.60
CA GLU A 243 -9.18 14.23 4.19
C GLU A 243 -8.54 15.61 4.28
N ASN A 244 -7.86 15.93 5.38
CA ASN A 244 -7.14 17.19 5.52
C ASN A 244 -6.04 17.35 4.47
N LYS A 245 -5.27 16.29 4.15
CA LYS A 245 -4.27 16.36 3.07
C LYS A 245 -4.90 16.61 1.70
N ILE A 246 -6.08 16.07 1.44
CA ILE A 246 -6.82 16.31 0.19
C ILE A 246 -7.31 17.76 0.15
N LEU A 247 -7.88 18.25 1.25
CA LEU A 247 -8.34 19.63 1.38
C LEU A 247 -7.19 20.62 1.19
N ASP A 248 -6.03 20.37 1.78
CA ASP A 248 -4.83 21.20 1.62
C ASP A 248 -4.33 21.23 0.17
N ARG A 249 -4.33 20.08 -0.52
CA ARG A 249 -3.98 20.00 -1.95
C ARG A 249 -4.96 20.81 -2.79
N LEU A 250 -6.25 20.66 -2.54
CA LEU A 250 -7.31 21.38 -3.25
C LEU A 250 -7.21 22.90 -3.01
N HIS A 251 -6.97 23.31 -1.76
CA HIS A 251 -6.83 24.73 -1.41
C HIS A 251 -5.63 25.36 -2.13
N ARG A 252 -4.47 24.68 -2.13
CA ARG A 252 -3.29 25.15 -2.88
C ARG A 252 -3.55 25.28 -4.38
N GLN A 253 -4.26 24.32 -4.98
CA GLN A 253 -4.65 24.41 -6.39
C GLN A 253 -5.56 25.62 -6.66
N LYS A 254 -6.58 25.82 -5.83
CA LYS A 254 -7.46 26.99 -5.97
C LYS A 254 -6.73 28.31 -5.81
N VAL A 255 -5.78 28.41 -4.87
CA VAL A 255 -4.95 29.61 -4.71
C VAL A 255 -4.13 29.86 -5.98
N ALA A 256 -3.50 28.83 -6.55
CA ALA A 256 -2.75 28.97 -7.80
C ALA A 256 -3.64 29.38 -8.99
N GLU A 257 -4.86 28.87 -9.08
CA GLU A 257 -5.84 29.31 -10.09
C GLU A 257 -6.24 30.78 -9.91
N VAL A 258 -6.49 31.21 -8.68
CA VAL A 258 -6.78 32.62 -8.37
C VAL A 258 -5.60 33.51 -8.73
N GLU A 259 -4.36 33.13 -8.39
CA GLU A 259 -3.15 33.87 -8.76
C GLU A 259 -3.00 34.01 -10.28
N LYS A 260 -3.28 32.94 -11.05
CA LYS A 260 -3.28 32.98 -12.51
C LYS A 260 -4.34 33.93 -13.05
N LEU A 261 -5.57 33.88 -12.54
CA LEU A 261 -6.63 34.80 -12.93
C LEU A 261 -6.27 36.25 -12.60
N MET A 262 -5.69 36.50 -11.42
CA MET A 262 -5.19 37.83 -11.05
C MET A 262 -4.14 38.33 -12.04
N GLN A 263 -3.24 37.45 -12.50
CA GLN A 263 -2.24 37.82 -13.50
C GLN A 263 -2.90 38.17 -14.85
N THR A 264 -3.86 37.38 -15.32
CA THR A 264 -4.59 37.69 -16.56
C THR A 264 -5.39 38.99 -16.47
N VAL A 265 -5.93 39.32 -15.28
CA VAL A 265 -6.62 40.60 -15.06
C VAL A 265 -5.64 41.76 -15.21
N ARG A 266 -4.44 41.69 -14.62
CA ARG A 266 -3.42 42.73 -14.78
C ARG A 266 -3.01 42.92 -16.25
N GLU A 267 -2.80 41.84 -16.98
CA GLU A 267 -2.45 41.89 -18.41
C GLU A 267 -3.56 42.56 -19.24
N LEU A 268 -4.83 42.27 -18.93
CA LEU A 268 -5.96 42.94 -19.56
C LEU A 268 -6.06 44.42 -19.19
N GLU A 269 -5.80 44.79 -17.93
CA GLU A 269 -5.76 46.19 -17.49
C GLU A 269 -4.67 46.97 -18.26
N GLU A 270 -3.47 46.39 -18.41
CA GLU A 270 -2.39 46.98 -19.21
C GLU A 270 -2.78 47.14 -20.69
N ALA A 271 -3.40 46.11 -21.28
CA ALA A 271 -3.89 46.16 -22.65
C ALA A 271 -4.97 47.24 -22.85
N VAL A 272 -5.87 47.42 -21.87
CA VAL A 272 -6.88 48.48 -21.88
C VAL A 272 -6.24 49.86 -21.79
N LEU A 273 -5.24 50.05 -20.92
CA LEU A 273 -4.50 51.30 -20.82
C LEU A 273 -3.77 51.64 -22.13
N ALA A 274 -3.10 50.65 -22.72
CA ALA A 274 -2.45 50.80 -24.02
C ALA A 274 -3.46 51.11 -25.15
N GLY A 275 -4.61 50.44 -25.15
CA GLY A 275 -5.71 50.71 -26.08
C GLY A 275 -6.28 52.13 -25.93
N GLY A 276 -6.39 52.62 -24.70
CA GLY A 276 -6.77 54.01 -24.41
C GLY A 276 -5.76 55.03 -24.96
N ALA A 277 -4.47 54.77 -24.79
CA ALA A 277 -3.40 55.59 -25.37
C ALA A 277 -3.45 55.60 -26.90
N ALA A 278 -3.63 54.44 -27.54
CA ALA A 278 -3.77 54.33 -28.98
C ALA A 278 -5.02 55.09 -29.50
N ALA A 279 -6.15 54.98 -28.81
CA ALA A 279 -7.37 55.71 -29.16
C ALA A 279 -7.20 57.23 -29.03
N ASN A 280 -6.45 57.71 -28.02
CA ASN A 280 -6.07 59.12 -27.91
C ASN A 280 -5.23 59.57 -29.12
N ALA A 281 -4.19 58.81 -29.47
CA ALA A 281 -3.33 59.12 -30.61
C ALA A 281 -4.13 59.19 -31.93
N VAL A 282 -5.07 58.25 -32.15
CA VAL A 282 -5.96 58.27 -33.33
C VAL A 282 -6.81 59.55 -33.35
N ARG A 283 -7.39 59.96 -32.22
CA ARG A 283 -8.16 61.21 -32.13
C ARG A 283 -7.31 62.44 -32.43
N ASP A 284 -6.06 62.48 -31.98
CA ASP A 284 -5.14 63.60 -32.24
C ASP A 284 -4.74 63.67 -33.72
N TYR A 285 -4.41 62.53 -34.34
CA TYR A 285 -4.17 62.47 -35.79
C TYR A 285 -5.39 62.89 -36.60
N GLN A 286 -6.59 62.44 -36.21
CA GLN A 286 -7.84 62.86 -36.86
C GLN A 286 -8.04 64.37 -36.79
N ARG A 287 -7.80 65.00 -35.63
CA ARG A 287 -7.84 66.46 -35.48
C ARG A 287 -6.84 67.14 -36.39
N LYS A 288 -5.59 66.67 -36.42
CA LYS A 288 -4.54 67.25 -37.29
C LYS A 288 -4.92 67.16 -38.77
N VAL A 289 -5.50 66.03 -39.20
CA VAL A 289 -5.99 65.88 -40.57
C VAL A 289 -7.14 66.85 -40.87
N GLN A 290 -8.05 67.08 -39.92
CA GLN A 290 -9.13 68.07 -40.08
C GLN A 290 -8.55 69.48 -40.26
N GLU A 291 -7.63 69.91 -39.39
CA GLU A 291 -6.94 71.20 -39.50
C GLU A 291 -6.26 71.36 -40.87
N MET A 292 -5.44 70.38 -41.28
CA MET A 292 -4.77 70.42 -42.58
C MET A 292 -5.76 70.45 -43.75
N SER A 293 -6.93 69.82 -43.61
CA SER A 293 -7.97 69.85 -44.63
C SER A 293 -8.64 71.22 -44.75
N GLU A 294 -8.78 71.94 -43.63
CA GLU A 294 -9.30 73.30 -43.59
C GLU A 294 -8.30 74.28 -44.20
N GLU A 295 -7.02 74.16 -43.84
CA GLU A 295 -5.91 74.89 -44.46
C GLU A 295 -5.81 74.61 -45.97
N ARG A 296 -5.96 73.35 -46.38
CA ARG A 296 -6.02 73.01 -47.80
C ARG A 296 -7.17 73.74 -48.49
N ARG A 297 -8.37 73.77 -47.89
CA ARG A 297 -9.52 74.51 -48.47
C ARG A 297 -9.25 76.02 -48.52
N THR A 298 -8.58 76.62 -47.54
CA THR A 298 -8.25 78.06 -47.59
C THR A 298 -7.25 78.33 -48.71
N LEU A 299 -6.17 77.55 -48.79
CA LEU A 299 -5.17 77.64 -49.85
C LEU A 299 -5.78 77.40 -51.24
N GLU A 300 -6.67 76.42 -51.40
CA GLU A 300 -7.37 76.18 -52.67
C GLU A 300 -8.20 77.39 -53.11
N ARG A 301 -8.89 78.06 -52.17
CA ARG A 301 -9.63 79.29 -52.47
C ARG A 301 -8.68 80.44 -52.83
N GLU A 302 -7.55 80.56 -52.15
CA GLU A 302 -6.53 81.58 -52.47
C GLU A 302 -5.90 81.36 -53.83
N VAL A 303 -5.54 80.11 -54.16
CA VAL A 303 -5.03 79.72 -55.49
C VAL A 303 -6.09 80.01 -56.56
N ALA A 304 -7.36 79.70 -56.31
CA ALA A 304 -8.43 80.03 -57.24
C ALA A 304 -8.56 81.55 -57.46
N ARG A 305 -8.50 82.36 -56.39
CA ARG A 305 -8.49 83.84 -56.49
C ARG A 305 -7.27 84.33 -57.27
N ALA A 306 -6.08 83.83 -56.96
CA ALA A 306 -4.85 84.19 -57.65
C ALA A 306 -4.91 83.82 -59.13
N LYS A 307 -5.46 82.66 -59.48
CA LYS A 307 -5.68 82.23 -60.87
C LYS A 307 -6.64 83.16 -61.61
N VAL A 308 -7.73 83.58 -60.99
CA VAL A 308 -8.65 84.57 -61.57
C VAL A 308 -7.94 85.91 -61.80
N THR A 309 -7.18 86.40 -60.82
CA THR A 309 -6.41 87.64 -60.95
C THR A 309 -5.35 87.52 -62.06
N ALA A 310 -4.59 86.43 -62.11
CA ALA A 310 -3.61 86.17 -63.15
C ALA A 310 -4.25 86.11 -64.55
N ASN A 311 -5.40 85.45 -64.68
CA ASN A 311 -6.17 85.43 -65.94
C ASN A 311 -6.66 86.83 -66.34
N ARG A 312 -7.10 87.66 -65.39
CA ARG A 312 -7.46 89.06 -65.65
C ARG A 312 -6.27 89.87 -66.15
N VAL A 313 -5.12 89.77 -65.47
CA VAL A 313 -3.87 90.43 -65.89
C VAL A 313 -3.46 89.95 -67.27
N ALA A 314 -3.45 88.64 -67.53
CA ALA A 314 -3.12 88.09 -68.84
C ALA A 314 -4.06 88.63 -69.95
N THR A 315 -5.35 88.80 -69.64
CA THR A 315 -6.33 89.38 -70.58
C THR A 315 -6.07 90.87 -70.83
N VAL A 316 -5.76 91.65 -69.80
CA VAL A 316 -5.38 93.08 -69.93
C VAL A 316 -4.10 93.22 -70.77
N VAL A 317 -3.04 92.47 -70.43
CA VAL A 317 -1.77 92.47 -71.17
C VAL A 317 -1.97 92.07 -72.63
N ALA A 318 -2.80 91.06 -72.91
CA ALA A 318 -3.13 90.66 -74.27
C ALA A 318 -3.90 91.75 -75.05
N ASN A 319 -4.77 92.52 -74.38
CA ASN A 319 -5.50 93.63 -75.00
C ASN A 319 -4.63 94.87 -75.25
N GLU A 320 -3.61 95.11 -74.41
CA GLU A 320 -2.64 96.21 -74.57
C GLU A 320 -1.60 95.93 -75.67
N TRP A 321 -1.41 94.66 -76.04
CA TRP A 321 -0.52 94.24 -77.14
C TRP A 321 -1.21 94.32 -78.50
N LYS A 322 -0.97 95.44 -79.19
CA LYS A 322 -1.52 95.75 -80.51
C LYS A 322 -0.44 95.78 -81.59
N ASP A 323 -0.83 95.49 -82.83
CA ASP A 323 0.03 95.64 -84.01
C ASP A 323 0.19 97.13 -84.42
N ALA A 324 1.01 97.39 -85.45
CA ALA A 324 1.26 98.75 -85.96
C ALA A 324 0.00 99.49 -86.44
N ASN A 325 -1.15 98.82 -86.56
CA ASN A 325 -2.45 99.36 -86.96
C ASN A 325 -3.48 99.40 -85.80
N ASP A 326 -3.01 99.33 -84.55
CA ASP A 326 -3.83 99.42 -83.34
C ASP A 326 -4.89 98.31 -83.20
N LYS A 327 -4.68 97.16 -83.87
CA LYS A 327 -5.50 95.95 -83.75
C LYS A 327 -4.83 94.93 -82.84
N VAL A 328 -5.64 94.15 -82.11
CA VAL A 328 -5.14 93.07 -81.24
C VAL A 328 -4.29 92.10 -82.07
N MET A 329 -3.04 91.88 -81.65
CA MET A 329 -2.08 91.13 -82.43
C MET A 329 -2.46 89.62 -82.52
N PRO A 330 -2.39 89.00 -83.72
CA PRO A 330 -2.69 87.57 -83.87
C PRO A 330 -1.73 86.65 -83.09
N VAL A 331 -2.27 85.60 -82.46
CA VAL A 331 -1.53 84.67 -81.57
C VAL A 331 -0.27 84.06 -82.22
N LYS A 332 -0.29 83.80 -83.54
CA LYS A 332 0.88 83.27 -84.26
C LYS A 332 2.05 84.26 -84.29
N GLN A 333 1.78 85.53 -84.60
CA GLN A 333 2.81 86.59 -84.62
C GLN A 333 3.35 86.86 -83.21
N TRP A 334 2.48 86.87 -82.21
CA TRP A 334 2.90 87.03 -80.82
C TRP A 334 3.88 85.94 -80.35
N LEU A 335 3.63 84.67 -80.71
CA LEU A 335 4.53 83.56 -80.36
C LEU A 335 5.89 83.64 -81.08
N GLU A 336 5.91 84.16 -82.31
CA GLU A 336 7.14 84.38 -83.08
C GLU A 336 7.98 85.52 -82.47
N GLU A 337 7.37 86.65 -82.11
CA GLU A 337 8.06 87.74 -81.41
C GLU A 337 8.54 87.31 -80.02
N ARG A 338 7.73 86.54 -79.27
CA ARG A 338 8.15 86.06 -77.95
C ARG A 338 9.30 85.06 -78.03
N ARG A 339 9.33 84.20 -79.06
CA ARG A 339 10.53 83.40 -79.38
C ARG A 339 11.71 84.28 -79.73
N PHE A 340 11.50 85.34 -80.51
CA PHE A 340 12.55 86.29 -80.86
C PHE A 340 13.13 86.97 -79.60
N PHE A 341 12.28 87.45 -78.69
CA PHE A 341 12.72 88.07 -77.43
C PHE A 341 13.37 87.09 -76.45
N GLN A 342 12.91 85.84 -76.36
CA GLN A 342 13.58 84.79 -75.57
C GLN A 342 14.94 84.38 -76.13
N VAL A 343 15.10 84.38 -77.46
CA VAL A 343 16.39 84.08 -78.11
C VAL A 343 17.36 85.27 -78.01
N CYS A 344 16.88 86.51 -77.95
CA CYS A 344 17.71 87.71 -77.82
C CYS A 344 18.09 88.08 -76.37
N HIS A 345 17.25 87.74 -75.37
CA HIS A 345 17.57 87.88 -73.94
C HIS A 345 17.80 86.50 -73.35
N GLY A 346 19.02 85.99 -73.45
CA GLY A 346 19.37 84.63 -73.04
C GLY A 346 18.94 84.29 -71.60
N ILE A 347 17.85 83.53 -71.49
CA ILE A 347 17.54 82.56 -70.44
C ILE A 347 17.00 81.32 -71.15
#